data_AF-A0A5B0HYC5-F1
#
_entry.id   AF-A0A5B0HYC5-F1
#
_cell.length_a   1.000
_cell.length_b   1.000
_cell.length_c   1.000
_cell.angle_alpha   90.00
_cell.angle_beta   90.00
_cell.angle_gamma   90.00
#
_symmetry.space_group_name_H-M   'P 1'
#
loop_
_entity.id
_entity.type
_entity.pdbx_description
1 polymer ?
#
loop_
_entity_poly.entity_id
_entity_poly.type
_entity_poly.pdbx_seq_one_letter_code
_entity_poly.pdbx_strand_id
1 'polypeptide(L)'
;MNVFTLPHPTTPDPRAEAGTVPAIVTAGLARSAALRRAVATPAPSDALGHAVRAERLAEIYAREARWWGVLERHIYSPASTVPLVYGDAVIIARLALRDDARFWAETASDWRARAERRPTSDAAGALCNHADLGVVA
;
A
#
# COMPACT_ATOMS: atom_id res chain seq x y z
N MET A 1 27.84 -51.08 17.61
CA MET A 1 28.17 -49.72 17.12
C MET A 1 26.97 -49.19 16.37
N ASN A 2 26.22 -48.23 16.93
CA ASN A 2 25.07 -47.61 16.26
C ASN A 2 25.54 -46.30 15.63
N VAL A 3 25.45 -46.20 14.30
CA VAL A 3 25.77 -44.99 13.55
C VAL A 3 24.58 -44.05 13.61
N PHE A 4 24.74 -42.92 14.30
CA PHE A 4 23.73 -41.87 14.40
C PHE A 4 23.82 -41.00 13.13
N THR A 5 23.02 -41.32 12.12
CA THR A 5 22.92 -40.48 10.91
C THR A 5 22.12 -39.23 11.27
N LEU A 6 22.79 -38.09 11.39
CA LEU A 6 22.12 -36.80 11.56
C LEU A 6 21.32 -36.47 10.29
N PRO A 7 20.06 -35.99 10.39
CA PRO A 7 19.32 -35.52 9.23
C PRO A 7 20.05 -34.33 8.59
N HIS A 8 20.21 -34.39 7.27
CA HIS A 8 20.78 -33.30 6.47
C HIS A 8 19.88 -32.05 6.58
N PRO A 9 20.44 -30.84 6.79
CA PRO A 9 19.64 -29.63 6.73
C PRO A 9 19.13 -29.45 5.30
N THR A 10 17.85 -29.74 5.08
CA THR A 10 17.14 -29.35 3.85
C THR A 10 17.19 -27.84 3.77
N THR A 11 18.11 -27.32 2.96
CA THR A 11 18.09 -25.92 2.57
C THR A 11 16.80 -25.71 1.81
N PRO A 12 15.90 -24.81 2.24
CA PRO A 12 14.63 -24.60 1.56
C PRO A 12 14.90 -24.17 0.11
N ASP A 13 14.13 -24.74 -0.82
CA ASP A 13 14.26 -24.41 -2.25
C ASP A 13 13.79 -22.96 -2.48
N PRO A 14 14.67 -22.04 -2.92
CA PRO A 14 14.31 -20.64 -3.13
C PRO A 14 13.20 -20.46 -4.18
N ARG A 15 13.00 -21.43 -5.08
CA ARG A 15 11.89 -21.41 -6.05
C ARG A 15 10.56 -21.77 -5.41
N ALA A 16 10.56 -22.66 -4.42
CA ALA A 16 9.37 -22.95 -3.63
C ALA A 16 8.96 -21.75 -2.76
N GLU A 17 9.96 -21.03 -2.20
CA GLU A 17 9.72 -19.81 -1.43
C GLU A 17 9.13 -18.67 -2.27
N ALA A 18 9.57 -18.51 -3.51
CA ALA A 18 9.05 -17.49 -4.44
C ALA A 18 7.55 -17.67 -4.78
N GLY A 19 7.01 -18.90 -4.64
CA GLY A 19 5.59 -19.20 -4.84
C GLY A 19 4.72 -19.01 -3.60
N THR A 20 5.31 -18.68 -2.44
CA THR A 20 4.55 -18.52 -1.19
C THR A 20 3.74 -17.22 -1.19
N VAL A 21 2.62 -17.21 -0.46
CA VAL A 21 1.78 -16.02 -0.35
C VAL A 21 2.56 -14.80 0.18
N PRO A 22 3.40 -14.91 1.24
CA PRO A 22 4.22 -13.78 1.69
C PRO A 22 5.16 -13.24 0.61
N ALA A 23 5.80 -14.11 -0.19
CA ALA A 23 6.69 -13.69 -1.27
C ALA A 23 5.91 -12.94 -2.38
N ILE A 24 4.75 -13.46 -2.79
CA ILE A 24 3.89 -12.82 -3.79
C ILE A 24 3.40 -11.45 -3.30
N VAL A 25 2.95 -11.35 -2.04
CA VAL A 25 2.52 -10.09 -1.45
C VAL A 25 3.68 -9.09 -1.38
N THR A 26 4.86 -9.53 -0.95
CA THR A 26 6.06 -8.67 -0.89
C THR A 26 6.41 -8.10 -2.26
N ALA A 27 6.42 -8.93 -3.30
CA ALA A 27 6.65 -8.49 -4.67
C ALA A 27 5.57 -7.51 -5.16
N GLY A 28 4.31 -7.76 -4.81
CA GLY A 28 3.18 -6.88 -5.12
C GLY A 28 3.31 -5.50 -4.46
N LEU A 29 3.64 -5.46 -3.18
CA LEU A 29 3.86 -4.23 -2.41
C LEU A 29 5.08 -3.46 -2.93
N ALA A 30 6.19 -4.14 -3.21
CA ALA A 30 7.40 -3.50 -3.74
C ALA A 30 7.13 -2.83 -5.10
N ARG A 31 6.37 -3.49 -5.98
CA ARG A 31 5.98 -2.93 -7.28
C ARG A 31 5.07 -1.71 -7.12
N SER A 32 4.07 -1.78 -6.25
CA SER A 32 3.19 -0.64 -5.98
C SER A 32 3.95 0.54 -5.37
N ALA A 33 4.86 0.29 -4.43
CA ALA A 33 5.68 1.34 -3.83
C ALA A 33 6.60 2.01 -4.86
N ALA A 34 7.14 1.26 -5.83
CA ALA A 34 7.89 1.83 -6.93
C ALA A 34 7.02 2.74 -7.82
N LEU A 35 5.80 2.30 -8.17
CA LEU A 35 4.85 3.12 -8.92
C LEU A 35 4.44 4.38 -8.14
N ARG A 36 4.20 4.24 -6.83
CA ARG A 36 3.86 5.37 -5.97
C ARG A 36 4.94 6.43 -5.98
N ARG A 37 6.21 6.03 -5.83
CA ARG A 37 7.37 6.95 -5.93
C ARG A 37 7.44 7.62 -7.31
N ALA A 38 7.20 6.88 -8.39
CA ALA A 38 7.22 7.43 -9.74
C ALA A 38 6.06 8.42 -10.01
N VAL A 39 4.89 8.23 -9.40
CA VAL A 39 3.73 9.15 -9.53
C VAL A 39 3.83 10.33 -8.56
N ALA A 40 4.51 10.15 -7.43
CA ALA A 40 4.67 11.21 -6.43
C ALA A 40 5.54 12.37 -6.93
N THR A 41 6.42 12.16 -7.92
CA THR A 41 7.37 13.18 -8.37
C THR A 41 7.56 13.13 -9.90
N PRO A 42 7.54 14.27 -10.62
CA PRO A 42 7.36 15.65 -10.14
C PRO A 42 5.90 16.06 -9.91
N ALA A 43 5.70 17.15 -9.17
CA ALA A 43 4.39 17.76 -9.01
C ALA A 43 3.91 18.36 -10.35
N PRO A 44 2.64 18.16 -10.74
CA PRO A 44 2.05 18.80 -11.91
C PRO A 44 2.02 20.33 -11.77
N SER A 45 1.96 21.04 -12.89
CA SER A 45 1.90 22.51 -12.93
C SER A 45 0.48 23.06 -13.05
N ASP A 46 -0.51 22.22 -13.35
CA ASP A 46 -1.89 22.62 -13.58
C ASP A 46 -2.90 21.76 -12.78
N ALA A 47 -4.10 22.31 -12.60
CA ALA A 47 -5.16 21.67 -11.81
C ALA A 47 -5.57 20.30 -12.38
N LEU A 48 -5.61 20.16 -13.71
CA LEU A 48 -5.95 18.90 -14.35
C LEU A 48 -4.86 17.83 -14.11
N GLY A 49 -3.59 18.19 -14.20
CA GLY A 49 -2.49 17.31 -13.88
C GLY A 49 -2.50 16.89 -12.41
N HIS A 50 -2.83 17.80 -11.50
CA HIS A 50 -3.02 17.47 -10.08
C HIS A 50 -4.15 16.47 -9.86
N ALA A 51 -5.28 16.62 -10.55
CA ALA A 51 -6.37 15.64 -10.51
C ALA A 51 -5.91 14.25 -10.98
N VAL A 52 -5.29 14.18 -12.16
CA VAL A 52 -4.80 12.90 -12.72
C VAL A 52 -3.77 12.24 -11.80
N ARG A 53 -2.87 13.02 -11.19
CA ARG A 53 -1.90 12.49 -10.22
C ARG A 53 -2.60 11.92 -8.98
N ALA A 54 -3.56 12.66 -8.43
CA ALA A 54 -4.31 12.23 -7.25
C ALA A 54 -5.10 10.94 -7.53
N GLU A 55 -5.72 10.80 -8.70
CA GLU A 55 -6.42 9.56 -9.10
C GLU A 55 -5.47 8.37 -9.14
N ARG A 56 -4.30 8.54 -9.77
CA ARG A 56 -3.29 7.48 -9.84
C ARG A 56 -2.80 7.08 -8.46
N LEU A 57 -2.58 8.04 -7.57
CA LEU A 57 -2.20 7.75 -6.19
C LEU A 57 -3.31 6.96 -5.47
N ALA A 58 -4.57 7.37 -5.60
CA ALA A 58 -5.71 6.66 -5.02
C ALA A 58 -5.77 5.19 -5.47
N GLU A 59 -5.58 4.94 -6.76
CA GLU A 59 -5.56 3.59 -7.32
C GLU A 59 -4.39 2.74 -6.79
N ILE A 60 -3.21 3.34 -6.64
CA ILE A 60 -2.02 2.66 -6.12
C ILE A 60 -2.22 2.30 -4.65
N TYR A 61 -2.67 3.24 -3.83
CA TYR A 61 -2.97 2.99 -2.41
C TYR A 61 -4.06 1.91 -2.25
N ALA A 62 -5.12 1.96 -3.06
CA ALA A 62 -6.14 0.91 -3.07
C ALA A 62 -5.57 -0.46 -3.49
N ARG A 63 -4.57 -0.49 -4.38
CA ARG A 63 -3.86 -1.71 -4.76
C ARG A 63 -2.97 -2.24 -3.64
N GLU A 64 -2.22 -1.38 -2.95
CA GLU A 64 -1.42 -1.78 -1.78
C GLU A 64 -2.33 -2.35 -0.67
N ALA A 65 -3.47 -1.70 -0.38
CA ALA A 65 -4.44 -2.20 0.58
C ALA A 65 -4.97 -3.60 0.20
N ARG A 66 -5.19 -3.89 -1.09
CA ARG A 66 -5.59 -5.22 -1.56
C ARG A 66 -4.51 -6.28 -1.32
N TRP A 67 -3.23 -5.94 -1.50
CA TRP A 67 -2.12 -6.85 -1.20
C TRP A 67 -2.04 -7.20 0.28
N TRP A 68 -2.20 -6.21 1.16
CA TRP A 68 -2.31 -6.49 2.59
C TRP A 68 -3.52 -7.35 2.93
N GLY A 69 -4.66 -7.15 2.26
CA GLY A 69 -5.82 -8.02 2.43
C GLY A 69 -5.60 -9.47 1.99
N VAL A 70 -4.68 -9.72 1.04
CA VAL A 70 -4.26 -11.10 0.70
C VAL A 70 -3.46 -11.70 1.85
N LEU A 71 -2.52 -10.94 2.41
CA LEU A 71 -1.70 -11.40 3.53
C LEU A 71 -2.53 -11.63 4.80
N GLU A 72 -3.49 -10.75 5.09
CA GLU A 72 -4.46 -10.90 6.18
C GLU A 72 -5.16 -12.24 6.09
N ARG A 73 -5.80 -12.53 4.94
CA ARG A 73 -6.50 -13.81 4.73
C ARG A 73 -5.56 -15.02 4.87
N HIS A 74 -4.30 -14.88 4.46
CA HIS A 74 -3.31 -15.92 4.64
C HIS A 74 -2.97 -16.13 6.12
N ILE A 75 -2.71 -15.06 6.88
CA ILE A 75 -2.35 -15.14 8.30
C ILE A 75 -3.47 -15.78 9.14
N TYR A 76 -4.73 -15.43 8.88
CA TYR A 76 -5.88 -15.99 9.60
C TYR A 76 -6.35 -17.34 9.03
N SER A 77 -5.64 -17.93 8.08
CA SER A 77 -5.92 -19.28 7.60
C SER A 77 -5.53 -20.32 8.66
N PRO A 78 -6.29 -21.43 8.81
CA PRO A 78 -5.91 -22.52 9.71
C PRO A 78 -4.54 -23.16 9.43
N ALA A 79 -4.02 -23.00 8.20
CA ALA A 79 -2.72 -23.53 7.79
C ALA A 79 -1.54 -22.57 8.07
N SER A 80 -1.83 -21.36 8.55
CA SER A 80 -0.82 -20.35 8.85
C SER A 80 -0.12 -20.65 10.18
N THR A 81 1.20 -20.48 10.19
CA THR A 81 2.03 -20.52 11.41
C THR A 81 2.40 -19.12 11.89
N VAL A 82 1.89 -18.06 11.24
CA VAL A 82 2.21 -16.67 11.55
C VAL A 82 1.47 -16.23 12.83
N PRO A 83 2.17 -15.66 13.83
CA PRO A 83 1.54 -15.14 15.03
C PRO A 83 0.48 -14.05 14.76
N LEU A 84 -0.62 -14.08 15.52
CA LEU A 84 -1.76 -13.16 15.33
C LEU A 84 -1.41 -11.67 15.44
N VAL A 85 -0.40 -11.33 16.25
CA VAL A 85 0.08 -9.93 16.38
C VAL A 85 0.53 -9.34 15.02
N TYR A 86 1.05 -10.17 14.12
CA TYR A 86 1.36 -9.73 12.75
C TYR A 86 0.10 -9.58 11.89
N GLY A 87 -0.95 -10.35 12.17
CA GLY A 87 -2.27 -10.16 11.55
C GLY A 87 -2.85 -8.79 11.88
N ASP A 88 -2.79 -8.37 13.14
CA ASP A 88 -3.25 -7.04 13.57
C ASP A 88 -2.46 -5.92 12.89
N ALA A 89 -1.13 -6.05 12.80
CA ALA A 89 -0.29 -5.10 12.08
C ALA A 89 -0.68 -4.99 10.59
N VAL A 90 -1.00 -6.11 9.94
CA VAL A 90 -1.48 -6.15 8.55
C VAL A 90 -2.84 -5.46 8.41
N ILE A 91 -3.76 -5.64 9.35
CA ILE A 91 -5.07 -4.96 9.36
C ILE A 91 -4.86 -3.45 9.46
N ILE A 92 -4.03 -2.98 10.39
CA ILE A 92 -3.74 -1.55 10.56
C ILE A 92 -3.15 -0.97 9.29
N ALA A 93 -2.14 -1.63 8.70
CA ALA A 93 -1.53 -1.20 7.45
C ALA A 93 -2.55 -1.13 6.31
N ARG A 94 -3.43 -2.14 6.20
CA ARG A 94 -4.50 -2.15 5.20
C ARG A 94 -5.48 -0.99 5.39
N LEU A 95 -5.91 -0.72 6.61
CA LEU A 95 -6.86 0.35 6.91
C LEU A 95 -6.25 1.73 6.58
N ALA A 96 -5.02 1.98 7.02
CA ALA A 96 -4.32 3.22 6.70
C ALA A 96 -4.24 3.47 5.18
N LEU A 97 -3.90 2.45 4.40
CA LEU A 97 -3.83 2.57 2.93
C LEU A 97 -5.20 2.75 2.27
N ARG A 98 -6.29 2.28 2.89
CA ARG A 98 -7.65 2.55 2.40
C ARG A 98 -8.04 4.00 2.66
N ASP A 99 -7.65 4.54 3.80
CA ASP A 99 -7.89 5.94 4.15
C ASP A 99 -7.07 6.86 3.24
N ASP A 100 -5.80 6.53 2.97
CA ASP A 100 -4.98 7.22 1.97
C ASP A 100 -5.62 7.17 0.58
N ALA A 101 -6.12 6.00 0.15
CA ALA A 101 -6.79 5.87 -1.14
C ALA A 101 -8.02 6.77 -1.23
N ARG A 102 -8.81 6.85 -0.16
CA ARG A 102 -9.98 7.73 -0.07
C ARG A 102 -9.56 9.20 -0.13
N PHE A 103 -8.57 9.58 0.67
CA PHE A 103 -8.03 10.94 0.69
C PHE A 103 -7.61 11.40 -0.71
N TRP A 104 -6.86 10.56 -1.43
CA TRP A 104 -6.42 10.89 -2.79
C TRP A 104 -7.56 10.93 -3.82
N ALA A 105 -8.59 10.10 -3.66
CA ALA A 105 -9.78 10.15 -4.51
C ALA A 105 -10.60 11.44 -4.28
N GLU A 106 -10.75 11.87 -3.03
CA GLU A 106 -11.39 13.13 -2.67
C GLU A 106 -10.56 14.32 -3.20
N THR A 107 -9.24 14.27 -3.03
CA THR A 107 -8.30 15.26 -3.58
C THR A 107 -8.39 15.38 -5.10
N ALA A 108 -8.53 14.26 -5.81
CA ALA A 108 -8.74 14.27 -7.26
C ALA A 108 -10.02 14.99 -7.66
N SER A 109 -11.12 14.70 -6.97
CA SER A 109 -12.41 15.36 -7.20
C SER A 109 -12.31 16.87 -7.04
N ASP A 110 -11.60 17.32 -5.99
CA ASP A 110 -11.38 18.73 -5.69
C ASP A 110 -10.54 19.43 -6.78
N TRP A 111 -9.46 18.82 -7.22
CA TRP A 111 -8.65 19.35 -8.33
C TRP A 111 -9.40 19.43 -9.66
N ARG A 112 -10.27 18.45 -9.96
CA ARG A 112 -11.15 18.52 -11.14
C ARG A 112 -12.13 19.68 -11.02
N ALA A 113 -12.75 19.87 -9.85
CA ALA A 113 -13.65 20.99 -9.62
C ALA A 113 -12.95 22.35 -9.84
N ARG A 114 -11.70 22.50 -9.37
CA ARG A 114 -10.87 23.69 -9.64
C ARG A 114 -10.58 23.88 -11.13
N ALA A 115 -10.20 22.81 -11.83
CA ALA A 115 -9.94 22.87 -13.27
C ALA A 115 -11.17 23.33 -14.06
N GLU A 116 -12.36 22.94 -13.61
CA GLU A 116 -13.65 23.30 -14.21
C GLU A 116 -14.23 24.64 -13.69
N ARG A 117 -13.51 25.33 -12.79
CA ARG A 117 -13.96 26.56 -12.11
C ARG A 117 -15.30 26.41 -11.37
N ARG A 118 -15.59 25.21 -10.87
CA ARG A 118 -16.75 24.95 -10.02
C ARG A 118 -16.46 25.33 -8.56
N PRO A 119 -17.46 25.72 -7.76
CA PRO A 119 -17.27 25.90 -6.32
C PRO A 119 -16.72 24.61 -5.68
N THR A 120 -15.59 24.70 -5.02
CA THR A 120 -14.97 23.62 -4.25
C THR A 120 -15.55 23.63 -2.82
N SER A 121 -15.82 22.47 -2.23
CA SER A 121 -16.31 22.37 -0.85
C SER A 121 -15.28 22.94 0.16
N ASP A 122 -15.72 23.65 1.20
CA ASP A 122 -14.89 24.29 2.25
C ASP A 122 -13.97 23.33 3.04
N ALA A 123 -14.09 22.01 2.84
CA ALA A 123 -13.07 21.06 3.26
C ALA A 123 -11.68 21.36 2.63
N ALA A 124 -11.65 22.12 1.53
CA ALA A 124 -10.48 22.52 0.76
C ALA A 124 -9.44 23.37 1.50
N GLY A 125 -9.84 24.16 2.52
CA GLY A 125 -8.88 24.99 3.27
C GLY A 125 -8.08 24.21 4.32
N ALA A 126 -8.63 23.11 4.84
CA ALA A 126 -8.03 22.35 5.94
C ALA A 126 -7.02 21.28 5.48
N LEU A 127 -7.09 20.80 4.23
CA LEU A 127 -6.26 19.69 3.74
C LEU A 127 -4.93 20.13 3.10
N CYS A 128 -4.79 21.42 2.74
CA CYS A 128 -3.50 22.02 2.35
C CYS A 128 -2.48 22.04 3.50
N ASN A 129 -2.92 21.82 4.75
CA ASN A 129 -2.06 21.82 5.93
C ASN A 129 -1.24 20.54 6.13
N HIS A 130 -1.35 19.53 5.25
CA HIS A 130 -0.52 18.32 5.42
C HIS A 130 0.98 18.56 5.12
N ALA A 131 1.31 19.63 4.39
CA ALA A 131 2.69 20.11 4.27
C ALA A 131 3.19 20.82 5.55
N ASP A 132 2.29 21.39 6.36
CA ASP A 132 2.59 22.02 7.65
C ASP A 132 2.56 21.04 8.84
N LEU A 133 2.11 19.79 8.63
CA LEU A 133 2.09 18.74 9.68
C LEU A 133 3.42 17.99 9.84
N GLY A 134 4.51 18.47 9.25
CA GLY A 134 5.87 18.04 9.64
C GLY A 134 6.11 16.53 9.54
N VAL A 135 5.57 15.82 8.54
CA VAL A 135 5.96 14.43 8.25
C VAL A 135 7.28 14.41 7.48
N VAL A 136 8.28 15.03 8.11
CA VAL A 136 9.71 14.77 7.91
C VAL A 136 10.32 14.70 9.31
N ALA A 137 10.19 13.53 9.92
CA ALA A 137 11.06 13.01 10.98
C ALA A 137 10.89 11.49 11.02
#